data_AF-A0A971UHU9-F1
#
_entry.id   AF-A0A971UHU9-F1
#
_cell.length_a   1.000
_cell.length_b   1.000
_cell.length_c   1.000
_cell.angle_alpha   90.00
_cell.angle_beta   90.00
_cell.angle_gamma   90.00
#
_symmetry.space_group_name_H-M   'P 1'
#
loop_
_entity.id
_entity.type
_entity.pdbx_description
1 polymer ?
#
loop_
_entity_poly.entity_id
_entity_poly.type
_entity_poly.pdbx_seq_one_letter_code
_entity_poly.pdbx_strand_id
1 'polypeptide(L)'
;MPVRLTCCLGLCAALVCLEHAPAAPVAAEAPVALELITDGSLPLERQPQWLEALKTVGFTSVRMRSAQGNEAPLITNRGTDENPRYTVIGVLSSDNRLHLPGLTIRMGQRQQLIDWLTRLREGGEDAVTGAQGAFGLTAKQFVALYDALKPAIEFETREKLVRDVVRQIVDSTPVEIAIDTAAQAALAGNDKVPDDLRGLSRGTALAAAVRPLGLIVTVTGQGKRAGGLRIAPPAAQDAAWPVGVKPGVKLPPGDLAPALFKFVNVEIHERPLTEALDAIQQRVALPVLWDHNALAKHGVDLQTVVSFAPKRTFYKSILDNLLLQAMLRSELRVDDADRPFLWITTIKK
;
A
#
# COMPACT_ATOMS: atom_id res chain seq x y z
N MET A 1 -21.90 -44.14 -78.68
CA MET A 1 -21.09 -42.94 -78.98
C MET A 1 -21.18 -41.98 -77.80
N PRO A 2 -20.07 -41.38 -77.34
CA PRO A 2 -19.84 -41.17 -75.91
C PRO A 2 -20.08 -39.72 -75.47
N VAL A 3 -20.49 -39.54 -74.22
CA VAL A 3 -20.03 -38.42 -73.39
C VAL A 3 -19.67 -38.98 -72.01
N ARG A 4 -18.39 -38.84 -71.68
CA ARG A 4 -17.77 -39.08 -70.38
C ARG A 4 -18.12 -37.93 -69.43
N LEU A 5 -18.17 -38.18 -68.12
CA LEU A 5 -17.34 -37.56 -67.07
C LEU A 5 -17.99 -37.88 -65.70
N THR A 6 -17.41 -38.74 -64.87
CA THR A 6 -16.33 -38.51 -63.89
C THR A 6 -16.85 -38.15 -62.49
N CYS A 7 -16.61 -39.13 -61.61
CA CYS A 7 -16.56 -39.15 -60.14
C CYS A 7 -16.02 -37.87 -59.47
N CYS A 8 -16.52 -37.53 -58.26
CA CYS A 8 -15.67 -37.19 -57.11
C CYS A 8 -16.48 -37.01 -55.82
N LEU A 9 -16.19 -37.87 -54.83
CA LEU A 9 -16.50 -37.66 -53.42
C LEU A 9 -15.77 -36.41 -52.89
N GLY A 10 -16.49 -35.53 -52.20
CA GLY A 10 -15.93 -34.39 -51.48
C GLY A 10 -15.87 -34.66 -49.96
N LEU A 11 -14.70 -35.06 -49.49
CA LEU A 11 -14.33 -35.19 -48.09
C LEU A 11 -14.08 -33.77 -47.51
N CYS A 12 -14.94 -33.26 -46.63
CA CYS A 12 -14.70 -32.00 -45.93
C CYS A 12 -13.75 -32.22 -44.75
N ALA A 13 -12.47 -31.86 -44.92
CA ALA A 13 -11.52 -31.72 -43.83
C ALA A 13 -11.72 -30.36 -43.15
N ALA A 14 -12.16 -30.36 -41.89
CA ALA A 14 -12.21 -29.16 -41.06
C ALA A 14 -10.80 -28.83 -40.57
N LEU A 15 -10.22 -27.76 -41.11
CA LEU A 15 -8.97 -27.16 -40.66
C LEU A 15 -9.22 -26.41 -39.34
N VAL A 16 -8.71 -26.94 -38.22
CA VAL A 16 -8.68 -26.22 -36.94
C VAL A 16 -7.61 -25.14 -37.03
N CYS A 17 -8.03 -23.88 -37.19
CA CYS A 17 -7.15 -22.73 -37.07
C CYS A 17 -6.90 -22.47 -35.57
N LEU A 18 -5.72 -22.85 -35.08
CA LEU A 18 -5.20 -22.39 -33.79
C LEU A 18 -4.84 -20.91 -33.91
N GLU A 19 -5.73 -20.04 -33.41
CA GLU A 19 -5.46 -18.63 -33.18
C GLU A 19 -4.31 -18.51 -32.16
N HIS A 20 -3.11 -18.22 -32.68
CA HIS A 20 -2.01 -17.75 -31.87
C HIS A 20 -2.35 -16.35 -31.36
N ALA A 21 -2.77 -16.26 -30.10
CA ALA A 21 -2.86 -15.00 -29.40
C ALA A 21 -1.46 -14.35 -29.38
N PRO A 22 -1.30 -13.08 -29.83
CA PRO A 22 -0.03 -12.38 -29.72
C PRO A 22 0.30 -12.20 -28.24
N ALA A 23 1.50 -12.65 -27.83
CA ALA A 23 2.03 -12.36 -26.51
C ALA A 23 2.00 -10.85 -26.27
N ALA A 24 1.43 -10.42 -25.14
CA ALA A 24 1.45 -9.03 -24.73
C ALA A 24 2.90 -8.51 -24.74
N PRO A 25 3.17 -7.30 -25.23
CA PRO A 25 4.52 -6.75 -25.21
C PRO A 25 4.99 -6.70 -23.76
N VAL A 26 6.08 -7.41 -23.47
CA VAL A 26 6.83 -7.22 -22.23
C VAL A 26 7.20 -5.74 -22.20
N ALA A 27 6.69 -4.99 -21.23
CA ALA A 27 7.04 -3.59 -21.04
C ALA A 27 8.57 -3.47 -21.03
N ALA A 28 9.12 -2.81 -22.05
CA ALA A 28 10.55 -2.66 -22.20
C ALA A 28 11.09 -1.88 -21.00
N GLU A 29 12.16 -2.39 -20.38
CA GLU A 29 12.85 -1.68 -19.29
C GLU A 29 13.22 -0.26 -19.74
N ALA A 30 12.91 0.74 -18.91
CA ALA A 30 13.21 2.13 -19.23
C ALA A 30 14.71 2.29 -19.58
N PRO A 31 15.06 2.76 -20.78
CA PRO A 31 16.46 2.89 -21.19
C PRO A 31 17.13 3.99 -20.35
N VAL A 32 18.35 3.69 -19.90
CA VAL A 32 19.15 4.59 -19.06
C VAL A 32 20.50 4.78 -19.72
N ALA A 33 20.76 5.99 -20.20
CA ALA A 33 22.06 6.41 -20.71
C ALA A 33 22.87 7.04 -19.58
N LEU A 34 24.13 6.63 -19.42
CA LEU A 34 25.06 7.19 -18.45
C LEU A 34 26.14 8.02 -19.16
N GLU A 35 26.28 9.26 -18.71
CA GLU A 35 27.36 10.16 -19.07
C GLU A 35 28.24 10.40 -17.85
N LEU A 36 29.49 9.95 -17.92
CA LEU A 36 30.49 10.12 -16.88
C LEU A 36 31.28 11.38 -17.15
N ILE A 37 31.27 12.30 -16.19
CA ILE A 37 32.12 13.48 -16.20
C ILE A 37 33.30 13.27 -15.26
N THR A 38 34.49 13.61 -15.73
CA THR A 38 35.72 13.66 -14.93
C THR A 38 36.31 15.06 -15.02
N ASP A 39 36.80 15.56 -13.90
CA ASP A 39 37.54 16.83 -13.80
C ASP A 39 39.01 16.70 -14.29
N GLY A 40 39.39 15.53 -14.83
CA GLY A 40 40.75 15.25 -15.32
C GLY A 40 41.74 14.84 -14.23
N SER A 41 41.31 14.76 -12.97
CA SER A 41 42.15 14.36 -11.83
C SER A 41 42.28 12.84 -11.66
N LEU A 42 41.45 12.05 -12.37
CA LEU A 42 41.51 10.60 -12.31
C LEU A 42 42.66 10.05 -13.17
N PRO A 43 43.50 9.14 -12.64
CA PRO A 43 44.52 8.46 -13.42
C PRO A 43 43.96 7.84 -14.71
N LEU A 44 44.65 8.06 -15.84
CA LEU A 44 44.22 7.60 -17.17
C LEU A 44 43.96 6.08 -17.23
N GLU A 45 44.67 5.30 -16.43
CA GLU A 45 44.53 3.85 -16.34
C GLU A 45 43.20 3.39 -15.72
N ARG A 46 42.55 4.24 -14.91
CA ARG A 46 41.29 3.92 -14.21
C ARG A 46 40.05 4.23 -15.06
N GLN A 47 40.17 5.10 -16.06
CA GLN A 47 39.05 5.48 -16.92
C GLN A 47 38.53 4.30 -17.75
N PRO A 48 39.37 3.49 -18.43
CA PRO A 48 38.92 2.29 -19.13
C PRO A 48 38.30 1.25 -18.19
N GLN A 49 38.84 1.10 -16.97
CA GLN A 49 38.33 0.13 -15.99
C GLN A 49 36.89 0.44 -15.57
N TRP A 50 36.58 1.72 -15.32
CA TRP A 50 35.22 2.15 -15.02
C TRP A 50 34.28 1.97 -16.21
N LEU A 51 34.72 2.33 -17.43
CA LEU A 51 33.90 2.12 -18.63
C LEU A 51 33.55 0.64 -18.85
N GLU A 52 34.52 -0.26 -18.74
CA GLU A 52 34.28 -1.70 -18.88
C GLU A 52 33.38 -2.23 -17.77
N ALA A 53 33.60 -1.84 -16.51
CA ALA A 53 32.75 -2.24 -15.40
C ALA A 53 31.29 -1.81 -15.64
N LEU A 54 31.07 -0.55 -16.04
CA LEU A 54 29.74 0.04 -16.18
C LEU A 54 28.97 -0.47 -17.40
N LYS A 55 29.65 -0.84 -18.49
CA LYS A 55 29.04 -1.51 -19.66
C LYS A 55 28.33 -2.81 -19.26
N THR A 56 28.81 -3.51 -18.23
CA THR A 56 28.24 -4.79 -17.79
C THR A 56 27.07 -4.66 -16.82
N VAL A 57 26.71 -3.43 -16.39
CA VAL A 57 25.69 -3.19 -15.35
C VAL A 57 24.29 -2.94 -15.93
N GLY A 58 24.19 -2.82 -17.26
CA GLY A 58 22.90 -2.75 -17.95
C GLY A 58 22.47 -1.35 -18.38
N PHE A 59 23.35 -0.36 -18.39
CA PHE A 59 23.09 0.93 -19.05
C PHE A 59 22.95 0.75 -20.56
N THR A 60 22.06 1.50 -21.19
CA THR A 60 21.83 1.47 -22.64
C THR A 60 23.02 2.06 -23.40
N SER A 61 23.69 3.05 -22.81
CA SER A 61 24.95 3.59 -23.31
C SER A 61 25.76 4.15 -22.15
N VAL A 62 27.08 3.98 -22.18
CA VAL A 62 28.01 4.62 -21.24
C VAL A 62 29.00 5.45 -22.06
N ARG A 63 29.09 6.74 -21.76
CA ARG A 63 30.07 7.65 -22.37
C ARG A 63 30.84 8.36 -21.27
N MET A 64 32.09 8.72 -21.55
CA MET A 64 32.90 9.52 -20.65
C MET A 64 33.35 10.78 -21.38
N ARG A 65 33.27 11.92 -20.70
CA ARG A 65 33.77 13.21 -21.17
C ARG A 65 34.40 14.00 -20.04
N SER A 66 35.17 15.02 -20.39
CA SER A 66 35.64 16.00 -19.42
C SER A 66 34.47 16.86 -18.93
N ALA A 67 34.48 17.19 -17.63
CA ALA A 67 33.51 18.10 -17.03
C ALA A 67 33.64 19.50 -17.64
N GLN A 68 32.51 20.17 -17.90
CA GLN A 68 32.47 21.56 -18.33
C GLN A 68 32.10 22.45 -17.14
N GLY A 69 33.11 23.03 -16.49
CA GLY A 69 32.90 23.83 -15.28
C GLY A 69 32.55 22.96 -14.06
N ASN A 70 31.59 23.40 -13.25
CA ASN A 70 31.20 22.76 -11.98
C ASN A 70 29.92 21.92 -12.13
N GLU A 71 29.92 21.00 -13.09
CA GLU A 71 28.80 20.08 -13.30
C GLU A 71 28.64 19.09 -12.13
N ALA A 72 27.40 18.88 -11.70
CA ALA A 72 27.05 17.98 -10.60
C ALA A 72 26.28 16.74 -11.12
N PRO A 73 26.22 15.65 -10.35
CA PRO A 73 25.42 14.50 -10.72
C PRO A 73 23.95 14.90 -10.91
N LEU A 74 23.32 14.46 -12.00
CA LEU A 74 21.97 14.84 -12.39
C LEU A 74 21.25 13.70 -13.11
N ILE A 75 19.94 13.56 -12.90
CA ILE A 75 19.08 12.72 -13.73
C ILE A 75 18.20 13.64 -14.56
N THR A 76 17.93 13.24 -15.80
CA THR A 76 16.97 13.93 -16.66
C THR A 76 16.12 12.89 -17.37
N ASN A 77 14.80 12.94 -17.19
CA ASN A 77 13.87 12.19 -18.02
C ASN A 77 13.70 12.91 -19.37
N ARG A 78 14.16 12.27 -20.45
CA ARG A 78 14.00 12.72 -21.85
C ARG A 78 12.78 12.06 -22.53
N GLY A 79 12.04 11.22 -21.81
CA GLY A 79 10.79 10.59 -22.23
C GLY A 79 9.57 11.26 -21.62
N THR A 80 8.48 10.49 -21.48
CA THR A 80 7.29 10.86 -20.71
C THR A 80 7.26 10.07 -19.40
N ASP A 81 6.32 10.36 -18.50
CA ASP A 81 6.15 9.58 -17.26
C ASP A 81 5.69 8.14 -17.56
N GLU A 82 4.91 7.92 -18.62
CA GLU A 82 4.43 6.60 -19.05
C GLU A 82 5.47 5.79 -19.83
N ASN A 83 6.42 6.46 -20.50
CA ASN A 83 7.51 5.82 -21.24
C ASN A 83 8.82 6.59 -21.01
N PRO A 84 9.43 6.41 -19.82
CA PRO A 84 10.57 7.21 -19.41
C PRO A 84 11.85 6.81 -20.14
N ARG A 85 12.71 7.81 -20.39
CA ARG A 85 14.05 7.61 -20.98
C ARG A 85 15.04 8.46 -20.21
N TYR A 86 15.86 7.84 -19.36
CA TYR A 86 16.72 8.59 -18.45
C TYR A 86 18.10 8.86 -19.05
N THR A 87 18.56 10.09 -18.89
CA THR A 87 19.98 10.46 -19.03
C THR A 87 20.52 10.76 -17.64
N VAL A 88 21.59 10.09 -17.25
CA VAL A 88 22.23 10.21 -15.94
C VAL A 88 23.60 10.82 -16.16
N ILE A 89 23.88 11.92 -15.47
CA ILE A 89 25.22 12.49 -15.36
C ILE A 89 25.82 11.98 -14.05
N GLY A 90 26.95 11.27 -14.14
CA GLY A 90 27.71 10.78 -13.00
C GLY A 90 29.08 11.43 -12.93
N VAL A 91 29.53 11.82 -11.74
CA VAL A 91 30.85 12.40 -11.53
C VAL A 91 31.82 11.32 -11.05
N LEU A 92 32.93 11.18 -11.76
CA LEU A 92 34.02 10.30 -11.36
C LEU A 92 35.13 11.13 -10.70
N SER A 93 35.27 10.97 -9.38
CA SER A 93 36.19 11.75 -8.55
C SER A 93 37.64 11.23 -8.59
N SER A 94 38.59 12.08 -8.21
CA SER A 94 40.01 11.71 -7.98
C SER A 94 40.20 10.55 -7.01
N ASP A 95 39.32 10.42 -5.99
CA ASP A 95 39.39 9.36 -4.98
C ASP A 95 38.79 8.02 -5.44
N ASN A 96 38.58 7.87 -6.76
CA ASN A 96 38.10 6.67 -7.42
C ASN A 96 36.69 6.26 -6.97
N ARG A 97 35.80 7.24 -6.84
CA ARG A 97 34.38 7.02 -6.55
C ARG A 97 33.52 7.57 -7.68
N LEU A 98 32.46 6.82 -7.97
CA LEU A 98 31.40 7.26 -8.85
C LEU A 98 30.29 7.89 -8.00
N HIS A 99 30.03 9.16 -8.25
CA HIS A 99 28.91 9.90 -7.67
C HIS A 99 27.77 9.97 -8.69
N LEU A 100 26.62 9.41 -8.31
CA LEU A 100 25.35 9.52 -9.01
C LEU A 100 24.37 10.26 -8.09
N PRO A 101 23.25 10.77 -8.62
CA PRO A 101 22.20 11.32 -7.77
C PRO A 101 21.72 10.28 -6.74
N GLY A 102 21.87 10.64 -5.46
CA GLY A 102 21.49 9.78 -4.32
C GLY A 102 22.37 8.54 -4.07
N LEU A 103 23.47 8.35 -4.82
CA LEU A 103 24.37 7.21 -4.64
C LEU A 103 25.84 7.59 -4.83
N THR A 104 26.71 7.14 -3.94
CA THR A 104 28.16 7.21 -4.13
C THR A 104 28.76 5.83 -3.91
N ILE A 105 29.49 5.32 -4.90
CA ILE A 105 30.05 3.97 -4.88
C ILE A 105 31.52 3.92 -5.28
N ARG A 106 32.19 2.85 -4.84
CA ARG A 106 33.50 2.41 -5.33
C ARG A 106 33.34 1.33 -6.40
N MET A 107 34.40 1.09 -7.18
CA MET A 107 34.43 0.10 -8.27
C MET A 107 33.92 -1.30 -7.87
N GLY A 108 34.22 -1.75 -6.64
CA GLY A 108 33.79 -3.08 -6.15
C GLY A 108 32.32 -3.18 -5.72
N GLN A 109 31.59 -2.06 -5.62
CA GLN A 109 30.21 -2.02 -5.12
C GLN A 109 29.18 -2.16 -6.25
N ARG A 110 29.40 -3.11 -7.15
CA ARG A 110 28.56 -3.32 -8.34
C ARG A 110 27.09 -3.57 -8.00
N GLN A 111 26.81 -4.33 -6.94
CA GLN A 111 25.43 -4.64 -6.55
C GLN A 111 24.62 -3.38 -6.23
N GLN A 112 25.22 -2.42 -5.52
CA GLN A 112 24.54 -1.16 -5.17
C GLN A 112 24.16 -0.34 -6.42
N LEU A 113 24.97 -0.43 -7.49
CA LEU A 113 24.65 0.21 -8.76
C LEU A 113 23.52 -0.48 -9.51
N ILE A 114 23.47 -1.82 -9.47
CA ILE A 114 22.37 -2.60 -10.05
C ILE A 114 21.05 -2.27 -9.33
N ASP A 115 21.08 -2.22 -7.99
CA ASP A 115 19.92 -1.90 -7.18
C ASP A 115 19.44 -0.46 -7.45
N TRP A 116 20.37 0.49 -7.59
CA TRP A 116 20.06 1.87 -7.95
C TRP A 116 19.46 1.99 -9.35
N LEU A 117 20.00 1.27 -10.34
CA LEU A 117 19.48 1.28 -11.71
C LEU A 117 18.07 0.70 -11.77
N THR A 118 17.83 -0.39 -11.02
CA THR A 118 16.49 -0.98 -10.85
C THR A 118 15.52 0.03 -10.27
N ARG A 119 15.90 0.72 -9.18
CA ARG A 119 15.06 1.76 -8.55
C ARG A 119 14.75 2.93 -9.49
N LEU A 120 15.74 3.41 -10.26
CA LEU A 120 15.54 4.49 -11.23
C LEU A 120 14.56 4.06 -12.33
N ARG A 121 14.64 2.81 -12.80
CA ARG A 121 13.71 2.28 -13.82
C ARG A 121 12.29 2.11 -13.30
N GLU A 122 12.15 1.70 -12.04
CA GLU A 122 10.85 1.40 -11.43
C GLU A 122 10.12 2.66 -10.94
N GLY A 123 10.84 3.61 -10.35
CA GLY A 123 10.24 4.75 -9.67
C GLY A 123 10.79 6.12 -10.06
N GLY A 124 11.63 6.18 -11.09
CA GLY A 124 12.19 7.42 -11.62
C GLY A 124 13.17 8.11 -10.70
N GLU A 125 13.41 9.41 -10.97
CA GLU A 125 14.42 10.19 -10.26
C GLU A 125 14.18 10.21 -8.74
N ASP A 126 12.95 10.47 -8.31
CA ASP A 126 12.57 10.50 -6.89
C ASP A 126 12.87 9.17 -6.18
N ALA A 127 12.82 8.04 -6.88
CA ALA A 127 13.10 6.73 -6.29
C ALA A 127 14.58 6.51 -5.98
N VAL A 128 15.49 7.31 -6.52
CA VAL A 128 16.92 7.22 -6.23
C VAL A 128 17.46 8.44 -5.50
N THR A 129 16.82 9.60 -5.63
CA THR A 129 17.23 10.85 -4.95
C THR A 129 16.40 11.17 -3.72
N GLY A 130 15.16 10.67 -3.63
CA GLY A 130 14.26 10.93 -2.53
C GLY A 130 14.63 10.16 -1.26
N ALA A 131 14.43 10.80 -0.10
CA ALA A 131 14.44 10.09 1.18
C ALA A 131 13.33 9.02 1.17
N GLN A 132 13.67 7.77 1.50
CA GLN A 132 12.66 6.73 1.65
C GLN A 132 11.74 7.08 2.82
N GLY A 133 10.46 7.26 2.53
CA GLY A 133 9.42 7.58 3.50
C GLY A 133 8.85 6.33 4.17
N ALA A 134 7.67 6.48 4.78
CA ALA A 134 6.94 5.36 5.37
C ALA A 134 6.74 4.23 4.35
N PHE A 135 6.80 2.97 4.83
CA PHE A 135 6.63 1.76 4.01
C PHE A 135 7.63 1.59 2.85
N GLY A 136 8.77 2.29 2.89
CA GLY A 136 9.80 2.20 1.85
C GLY A 136 9.43 2.89 0.54
N LEU A 137 8.32 3.65 0.51
CA LEU A 137 7.88 4.42 -0.66
C LEU A 137 8.54 5.80 -0.74
N THR A 138 8.63 6.34 -1.95
CA THR A 138 8.88 7.77 -2.13
C THR A 138 7.66 8.58 -1.70
N ALA A 139 7.83 9.89 -1.47
CA ALA A 139 6.71 10.77 -1.14
C ALA A 139 5.62 10.76 -2.24
N LYS A 140 6.01 10.80 -3.52
CA LYS A 140 5.09 10.75 -4.66
C LYS A 140 4.30 9.44 -4.70
N GLN A 141 4.98 8.30 -4.51
CA GLN A 141 4.34 6.99 -4.47
C GLN A 141 3.39 6.86 -3.29
N PHE A 142 3.80 7.34 -2.11
CA PHE A 142 2.95 7.32 -0.93
C PHE A 142 1.68 8.14 -1.13
N VAL A 143 1.80 9.36 -1.67
CA VAL A 143 0.62 10.21 -1.98
C VAL A 143 -0.29 9.52 -2.98
N ALA A 144 0.24 8.96 -4.07
CA ALA A 144 -0.55 8.28 -5.07
C ALA A 144 -1.30 7.05 -4.51
N LEU A 145 -0.62 6.22 -3.72
CA LEU A 145 -1.24 5.08 -3.03
C LEU A 145 -2.33 5.55 -2.06
N TYR A 146 -2.02 6.55 -1.24
CA TYR A 146 -2.96 7.08 -0.27
C TYR A 146 -4.21 7.66 -0.95
N ASP A 147 -4.04 8.43 -2.02
CA ASP A 147 -5.15 8.98 -2.82
C ASP A 147 -6.02 7.91 -3.47
N ALA A 148 -5.41 6.80 -3.93
CA ALA A 148 -6.15 5.68 -4.48
C ALA A 148 -7.00 4.92 -3.44
N LEU A 149 -6.58 4.93 -2.17
CA LEU A 149 -7.25 4.26 -1.06
C LEU A 149 -8.30 5.13 -0.35
N LYS A 150 -8.26 6.46 -0.52
CA LYS A 150 -9.20 7.43 0.06
C LYS A 150 -10.69 7.15 -0.19
N PRO A 151 -11.15 6.77 -1.40
CA PRO A 151 -12.57 6.70 -1.69
C PRO A 151 -13.32 5.80 -0.70
N ALA A 152 -14.55 6.21 -0.35
CA ALA A 152 -15.39 5.45 0.56
C ALA A 152 -15.83 4.12 -0.09
N ILE A 153 -16.05 3.10 0.73
CA ILE A 153 -16.90 1.99 0.33
C ILE A 153 -18.37 2.33 0.59
N GLU A 154 -19.24 2.12 -0.39
CA GLU A 154 -20.65 2.54 -0.33
C GLU A 154 -21.62 1.38 -0.05
N PHE A 155 -21.10 0.18 0.13
CA PHE A 155 -21.87 -1.03 0.36
C PHE A 155 -21.75 -1.52 1.80
N GLU A 156 -22.81 -2.12 2.31
CA GLU A 156 -22.82 -2.74 3.64
C GLU A 156 -21.87 -3.93 3.68
N THR A 157 -21.13 -4.10 4.78
CA THR A 157 -20.19 -5.23 4.93
C THR A 157 -20.57 -6.19 6.04
N ARG A 158 -21.29 -5.72 7.07
CA ARG A 158 -21.67 -6.55 8.22
C ARG A 158 -22.38 -7.83 7.77
N GLU A 159 -22.01 -8.95 8.38
CA GLU A 159 -22.53 -10.30 8.10
C GLU A 159 -22.25 -10.86 6.70
N LYS A 160 -21.61 -10.09 5.80
CA LYS A 160 -21.13 -10.61 4.51
C LYS A 160 -19.84 -11.39 4.69
N LEU A 161 -19.62 -12.35 3.80
CA LEU A 161 -18.40 -13.14 3.78
C LEU A 161 -17.18 -12.25 3.58
N VAL A 162 -16.12 -12.46 4.36
CA VAL A 162 -14.89 -11.65 4.27
C VAL A 162 -14.33 -11.68 2.85
N ARG A 163 -14.32 -12.84 2.18
CA ARG A 163 -13.88 -12.96 0.77
C ARG A 163 -14.63 -12.08 -0.21
N ASP A 164 -15.93 -11.90 -0.01
CA ASP A 164 -16.77 -11.12 -0.93
C ASP A 164 -16.53 -9.63 -0.74
N VAL A 165 -16.41 -9.20 0.52
CA VAL A 165 -16.06 -7.82 0.87
C VAL A 165 -14.66 -7.48 0.36
N VAL A 166 -13.66 -8.33 0.62
CA VAL A 166 -12.28 -8.12 0.15
C VAL A 166 -12.24 -8.03 -1.36
N ARG A 167 -12.87 -8.97 -2.08
CA ARG A 167 -12.95 -8.93 -3.55
C ARG A 167 -13.59 -7.64 -4.06
N GLN A 168 -14.71 -7.21 -3.49
CA GLN A 168 -15.38 -5.98 -3.91
C GLN A 168 -14.52 -4.72 -3.66
N ILE A 169 -13.75 -4.68 -2.58
CA ILE A 169 -12.78 -3.60 -2.33
C ILE A 169 -11.64 -3.66 -3.35
N VAL A 170 -11.08 -4.84 -3.60
CA VAL A 170 -9.99 -5.04 -4.56
C VAL A 170 -10.41 -4.63 -5.97
N ASP A 171 -11.56 -5.11 -6.45
CA ASP A 171 -12.08 -4.84 -7.80
C ASP A 171 -12.39 -3.35 -8.02
N SER A 172 -12.68 -2.61 -6.95
CA SER A 172 -12.95 -1.17 -7.02
C SER A 172 -11.72 -0.30 -6.77
N THR A 173 -10.58 -0.86 -6.38
CA THR A 173 -9.36 -0.12 -6.05
C THR A 173 -8.42 -0.08 -7.27
N PRO A 174 -7.95 1.11 -7.71
CA PRO A 174 -7.13 1.22 -8.92
C PRO A 174 -5.66 0.78 -8.74
N VAL A 175 -5.29 0.36 -7.53
CA VAL A 175 -3.94 -0.11 -7.19
C VAL A 175 -3.90 -1.63 -7.28
N GLU A 176 -2.77 -2.19 -7.75
CA GLU A 176 -2.58 -3.65 -7.74
C GLU A 176 -2.56 -4.17 -6.30
N ILE A 177 -3.46 -5.11 -5.99
CA ILE A 177 -3.51 -5.79 -4.69
C ILE A 177 -3.23 -7.28 -4.90
N ALA A 178 -2.04 -7.71 -4.48
CA ALA A 178 -1.67 -9.12 -4.48
C ALA A 178 -2.23 -9.84 -3.24
N ILE A 179 -2.71 -11.06 -3.41
CA ILE A 179 -3.18 -11.91 -2.31
C ILE A 179 -2.33 -13.17 -2.29
N ASP A 180 -1.54 -13.35 -1.22
CA ASP A 180 -0.65 -14.49 -1.07
C ASP A 180 -1.44 -15.80 -0.94
N THR A 181 -0.85 -16.93 -1.34
CA THR A 181 -1.53 -18.25 -1.29
C THR A 181 -2.06 -18.59 0.11
N ALA A 182 -1.32 -18.27 1.17
CA ALA A 182 -1.78 -18.48 2.55
C ALA A 182 -2.97 -17.57 2.90
N ALA A 183 -3.00 -16.33 2.40
CA ALA A 183 -4.14 -15.43 2.57
C ALA A 183 -5.36 -15.91 1.77
N GLN A 184 -5.17 -16.44 0.56
CA GLN A 184 -6.25 -17.05 -0.22
C GLN A 184 -6.91 -18.22 0.54
N ALA A 185 -6.10 -19.06 1.18
CA ALA A 185 -6.61 -20.17 2.00
C ALA A 185 -7.44 -19.66 3.21
N ALA A 186 -6.96 -18.63 3.91
CA ALA A 186 -7.71 -18.01 5.00
C ALA A 186 -9.02 -17.36 4.53
N LEU A 187 -9.00 -16.68 3.38
CA LEU A 187 -10.19 -16.04 2.78
C LEU A 187 -11.22 -17.06 2.26
N ALA A 188 -10.80 -18.29 1.91
CA ALA A 188 -11.72 -19.33 1.45
C ALA A 188 -12.70 -19.81 2.55
N GLY A 189 -12.45 -19.47 3.82
CA GLY A 189 -13.35 -19.71 4.94
C GLY A 189 -14.72 -19.05 4.80
N ASN A 190 -15.62 -19.37 5.73
CA ASN A 190 -16.97 -18.80 5.79
C ASN A 190 -17.10 -17.69 6.85
N ASP A 191 -15.97 -17.15 7.29
CA ASP A 191 -15.93 -16.01 8.18
C ASP A 191 -16.64 -14.81 7.57
N LYS A 192 -17.34 -14.09 8.43
CA LYS A 192 -18.10 -12.90 8.08
C LYS A 192 -17.46 -11.67 8.65
N VAL A 193 -17.62 -10.54 7.98
CA VAL A 193 -17.20 -9.25 8.52
C VAL A 193 -18.14 -8.87 9.67
N PRO A 194 -17.63 -8.68 10.89
CA PRO A 194 -18.46 -8.43 12.07
C PRO A 194 -19.00 -6.99 12.15
N ASP A 195 -18.27 -6.04 11.54
CA ASP A 195 -18.60 -4.61 11.54
C ASP A 195 -19.10 -4.15 10.17
N ASP A 196 -19.92 -3.09 10.16
CA ASP A 196 -20.25 -2.38 8.92
C ASP A 196 -19.16 -1.33 8.64
N LEU A 197 -18.43 -1.53 7.55
CA LEU A 197 -17.30 -0.73 7.11
C LEU A 197 -17.74 0.35 6.11
N ARG A 198 -19.02 0.38 5.72
CA ARG A 198 -19.59 1.38 4.82
C ARG A 198 -19.26 2.79 5.29
N GLY A 199 -18.84 3.65 4.34
CA GLY A 199 -18.45 5.03 4.59
C GLY A 199 -16.97 5.21 4.94
N LEU A 200 -16.25 4.14 5.27
CA LEU A 200 -14.79 4.18 5.48
C LEU A 200 -14.03 4.10 4.17
N SER A 201 -12.78 4.55 4.19
CA SER A 201 -11.85 4.46 3.07
C SER A 201 -11.51 3.01 2.75
N ARG A 202 -11.21 2.73 1.48
CA ARG A 202 -10.85 1.39 1.01
C ARG A 202 -9.66 0.80 1.76
N GLY A 203 -8.63 1.59 2.04
CA GLY A 203 -7.43 1.11 2.76
C GLY A 203 -7.76 0.66 4.19
N THR A 204 -8.45 1.50 4.95
CA THR A 204 -8.89 1.22 6.32
C THR A 204 -9.91 0.08 6.37
N ALA A 205 -10.88 0.07 5.45
CA ALA A 205 -11.87 -1.00 5.34
C ALA A 205 -11.20 -2.34 4.98
N LEU A 206 -10.24 -2.36 4.05
CA LEU A 206 -9.50 -3.57 3.69
C LEU A 206 -8.70 -4.10 4.88
N ALA A 207 -7.97 -3.22 5.57
CA ALA A 207 -7.20 -3.57 6.76
C ALA A 207 -8.11 -4.11 7.89
N ALA A 208 -9.28 -3.52 8.08
CA ALA A 208 -10.26 -3.98 9.07
C ALA A 208 -10.86 -5.34 8.70
N ALA A 209 -11.22 -5.55 7.43
CA ALA A 209 -11.89 -6.76 6.96
C ALA A 209 -11.01 -8.01 7.07
N VAL A 210 -9.70 -7.89 6.78
CA VAL A 210 -8.79 -9.05 6.77
C VAL A 210 -8.23 -9.38 8.15
N ARG A 211 -8.26 -8.41 9.08
CA ARG A 211 -7.66 -8.53 10.42
C ARG A 211 -8.24 -9.71 11.22
N PRO A 212 -9.56 -9.95 11.31
CA PRO A 212 -10.14 -11.12 12.00
C PRO A 212 -9.58 -12.47 11.55
N LEU A 213 -9.11 -12.58 10.31
CA LEU A 213 -8.50 -13.79 9.76
C LEU A 213 -7.02 -13.96 10.13
N GLY A 214 -6.48 -13.07 10.97
CA GLY A 214 -5.04 -13.03 11.29
C GLY A 214 -4.17 -12.55 10.13
N LEU A 215 -4.76 -11.91 9.11
CA LEU A 215 -4.05 -11.36 7.96
C LEU A 215 -3.76 -9.87 8.17
N ILE A 216 -2.78 -9.37 7.42
CA ILE A 216 -2.44 -7.95 7.34
C ILE A 216 -2.40 -7.49 5.88
N VAL A 217 -2.60 -6.19 5.69
CA VAL A 217 -2.31 -5.50 4.43
C VAL A 217 -0.92 -4.89 4.56
N THR A 218 -0.06 -5.05 3.57
CA THR A 218 1.29 -4.47 3.51
C THR A 218 1.48 -3.75 2.20
N VAL A 219 2.37 -2.76 2.17
CA VAL A 219 2.74 -2.05 0.95
C VAL A 219 3.90 -2.77 0.29
N THR A 220 3.83 -2.97 -1.02
CA THR A 220 4.96 -3.48 -1.80
C THR A 220 5.88 -2.31 -2.14
N GLY A 221 6.97 -2.16 -1.39
CA GLY A 221 7.90 -1.02 -1.52
C GLY A 221 9.04 -1.18 -2.52
N GLN A 222 9.18 -2.35 -3.16
CA GLN A 222 10.29 -2.67 -4.07
C GLN A 222 9.82 -3.55 -5.24
N GLY A 223 10.54 -3.48 -6.37
CA GLY A 223 10.28 -4.29 -7.55
C GLY A 223 9.22 -3.67 -8.47
N LYS A 224 8.86 -4.40 -9.54
CA LYS A 224 7.83 -4.02 -10.52
C LYS A 224 6.45 -3.67 -9.94
N ARG A 225 6.20 -4.01 -8.67
CA ARG A 225 4.96 -3.75 -7.93
C ARG A 225 5.11 -2.62 -6.90
N ALA A 226 6.16 -1.81 -6.99
CA ALA A 226 6.38 -0.70 -6.06
C ALA A 226 5.15 0.23 -6.01
N GLY A 227 4.60 0.45 -4.82
CA GLY A 227 3.37 1.23 -4.62
C GLY A 227 2.06 0.43 -4.68
N GLY A 228 2.13 -0.89 -4.86
CA GLY A 228 1.01 -1.82 -4.69
C GLY A 228 0.72 -2.21 -3.25
N LEU A 229 -0.31 -3.03 -3.05
CA LEU A 229 -0.62 -3.66 -1.77
C LEU A 229 -0.49 -5.18 -1.83
N ARG A 230 -0.25 -5.80 -0.68
CA ARG A 230 -0.25 -7.25 -0.50
C ARG A 230 -1.04 -7.65 0.74
N ILE A 231 -1.93 -8.63 0.60
CA ILE A 231 -2.64 -9.28 1.70
C ILE A 231 -1.92 -10.58 2.03
N ALA A 232 -1.46 -10.71 3.26
CA ALA A 232 -0.66 -11.85 3.70
C ALA A 232 -0.76 -12.09 5.21
N PRO A 233 -0.38 -13.28 5.71
CA PRO A 233 -0.07 -13.46 7.12
C PRO A 233 1.07 -12.51 7.55
N PRO A 234 1.10 -12.05 8.81
CA PRO A 234 2.13 -11.13 9.30
C PRO A 234 3.51 -11.79 9.34
N ALA A 235 4.53 -11.14 8.76
CA ALA A 235 5.94 -11.47 8.97
C ALA A 235 6.60 -10.50 9.96
N ALA A 236 7.71 -10.91 10.59
CA ALA A 236 8.37 -10.18 11.68
C ALA A 236 8.82 -8.74 11.34
N GLN A 237 8.97 -8.43 10.06
CA GLN A 237 9.49 -7.17 9.55
C GLN A 237 8.48 -6.42 8.66
N ASP A 238 7.24 -6.90 8.61
CA ASP A 238 6.18 -6.26 7.83
C ASP A 238 5.60 -5.03 8.56
N ALA A 239 5.59 -3.90 7.86
CA ALA A 239 4.83 -2.73 8.27
C ALA A 239 3.38 -2.85 7.75
N ALA A 240 2.45 -3.19 8.62
CA ALA A 240 1.04 -3.33 8.27
C ALA A 240 0.38 -1.97 8.00
N TRP A 241 -0.44 -1.90 6.95
CA TRP A 241 -1.37 -0.78 6.73
C TRP A 241 -2.37 -0.73 7.90
N PRO A 242 -2.57 0.45 8.50
CA PRO A 242 -3.31 0.55 9.74
C PRO A 242 -4.82 0.50 9.52
N VAL A 243 -5.56 0.07 10.55
CA VAL A 243 -7.01 0.32 10.65
C VAL A 243 -7.20 1.75 11.20
N GLY A 244 -7.06 2.71 10.29
CA GLY A 244 -7.00 4.14 10.60
C GLY A 244 -5.84 4.53 11.51
N VAL A 245 -5.58 5.83 11.59
CA VAL A 245 -4.52 6.40 12.40
C VAL A 245 -5.08 7.33 13.45
N LYS A 246 -4.28 7.65 14.48
CA LYS A 246 -4.66 8.72 15.40
C LYS A 246 -4.74 10.05 14.64
N PRO A 247 -5.74 10.90 14.95
CA PRO A 247 -5.84 12.22 14.36
C PRO A 247 -4.53 13.01 14.51
N GLY A 248 -4.14 13.70 13.44
CA GLY A 248 -3.01 14.62 13.48
C GLY A 248 -3.31 15.85 14.36
N VAL A 249 -2.26 16.58 14.75
CA VAL A 249 -2.35 17.77 15.62
C VAL A 249 -3.32 18.85 15.06
N LYS A 250 -3.47 18.91 13.74
CA LYS A 250 -4.35 19.86 13.04
C LYS A 250 -5.83 19.47 13.02
N LEU A 251 -6.17 18.27 13.45
CA LEU A 251 -7.54 17.74 13.50
C LEU A 251 -7.87 17.39 14.95
N PRO A 252 -8.21 18.39 15.79
CA PRO A 252 -8.47 18.14 17.19
C PRO A 252 -9.75 17.29 17.34
N PRO A 253 -9.82 16.41 18.37
CA PRO A 253 -10.95 15.50 18.55
C PRO A 253 -12.33 16.18 18.61
N GLY A 254 -12.39 17.39 19.19
CA GLY A 254 -13.62 18.17 19.31
C GLY A 254 -14.21 18.61 17.97
N ASP A 255 -13.35 18.87 16.98
CA ASP A 255 -13.78 19.30 15.64
C ASP A 255 -14.11 18.10 14.76
N LEU A 256 -13.36 17.00 14.91
CA LEU A 256 -13.61 15.76 14.17
C LEU A 256 -14.91 15.08 14.61
N ALA A 257 -15.15 14.99 15.91
CA ALA A 257 -16.28 14.27 16.47
C ALA A 257 -16.99 15.10 17.55
N PRO A 258 -17.57 16.26 17.20
CA PRO A 258 -18.18 17.18 18.17
C PRO A 258 -19.31 16.53 18.97
N ALA A 259 -20.04 15.59 18.35
CA ALA A 259 -21.09 14.83 19.01
C ALA A 259 -20.59 14.06 20.24
N LEU A 260 -19.32 13.60 20.27
CA LEU A 260 -18.73 12.93 21.42
C LEU A 260 -18.59 13.83 22.66
N PHE A 261 -18.50 15.14 22.45
CA PHE A 261 -18.27 16.14 23.50
C PHE A 261 -19.54 16.91 23.87
N LYS A 262 -20.69 16.53 23.31
CA LYS A 262 -21.99 17.09 23.68
C LYS A 262 -22.39 16.63 25.09
N PHE A 263 -22.70 17.59 25.96
CA PHE A 263 -23.17 17.30 27.32
C PHE A 263 -24.61 16.77 27.33
N VAL A 264 -24.83 15.76 28.16
CA VAL A 264 -26.12 15.11 28.43
C VAL A 264 -26.23 14.77 29.90
N ASN A 265 -27.47 14.73 30.41
CA ASN A 265 -27.78 14.06 31.66
C ASN A 265 -28.03 12.60 31.35
N VAL A 266 -27.30 11.70 32.00
CA VAL A 266 -27.41 10.27 31.72
C VAL A 266 -27.40 9.49 33.03
N GLU A 267 -28.12 8.37 32.99
CA GLU A 267 -28.09 7.29 33.96
C GLU A 267 -28.18 5.99 33.16
N ILE A 268 -27.34 5.01 33.50
CA ILE A 268 -27.38 3.67 32.94
C ILE A 268 -27.36 2.71 34.12
N HIS A 269 -28.42 1.92 34.28
CA HIS A 269 -28.56 0.98 35.37
C HIS A 269 -28.56 -0.44 34.83
N GLU A 270 -27.51 -1.21 35.16
CA GLU A 270 -27.38 -2.64 34.90
C GLU A 270 -27.80 -3.07 33.48
N ARG A 271 -27.10 -2.56 32.46
CA ARG A 271 -27.35 -2.90 31.05
C ARG A 271 -26.20 -3.71 30.47
N PRO A 272 -26.44 -4.65 29.53
CA PRO A 272 -25.38 -5.22 28.71
C PRO A 272 -24.59 -4.12 28.00
N LEU A 273 -23.26 -4.25 27.97
CA LEU A 273 -22.38 -3.25 27.35
C LEU A 273 -22.79 -2.94 25.91
N THR A 274 -23.09 -3.96 25.10
CA THR A 274 -23.48 -3.77 23.69
C THR A 274 -24.74 -2.92 23.55
N GLU A 275 -25.76 -3.15 24.38
CA GLU A 275 -27.01 -2.35 24.37
C GLU A 275 -26.72 -0.88 24.72
N ALA A 276 -25.89 -0.64 25.75
CA ALA A 276 -25.52 0.71 26.15
C ALA A 276 -24.71 1.44 25.06
N LEU A 277 -23.80 0.73 24.39
CA LEU A 277 -23.00 1.29 23.30
C LEU A 277 -23.83 1.57 22.05
N ASP A 278 -24.74 0.68 21.66
CA ASP A 278 -25.64 0.89 20.52
C ASP A 278 -26.49 2.15 20.71
N ALA A 279 -27.05 2.35 21.91
CA ALA A 279 -27.83 3.54 22.26
C ALA A 279 -27.00 4.84 22.23
N ILE A 280 -25.70 4.78 22.54
CA ILE A 280 -24.79 5.92 22.42
C ILE A 280 -24.44 6.16 20.94
N GLN A 281 -24.12 5.10 20.20
CA GLN A 281 -23.72 5.17 18.80
C GLN A 281 -24.80 5.83 17.92
N GLN A 282 -26.08 5.47 18.14
CA GLN A 282 -27.21 6.10 17.43
C GLN A 282 -27.28 7.62 17.62
N ARG A 283 -26.80 8.15 18.76
CA ARG A 283 -26.83 9.58 19.07
C ARG A 283 -25.57 10.31 18.61
N VAL A 284 -24.43 9.63 18.61
CA VAL A 284 -23.15 10.19 18.17
C VAL A 284 -23.01 10.14 16.65
N ALA A 285 -23.72 9.21 15.98
CA ALA A 285 -23.73 9.02 14.54
C ALA A 285 -22.32 8.86 13.94
N LEU A 286 -21.45 8.16 14.67
CA LEU A 286 -20.06 7.90 14.30
C LEU A 286 -19.88 6.40 14.08
N PRO A 287 -19.17 5.96 13.01
CA PRO A 287 -18.87 4.55 12.83
C PRO A 287 -18.08 4.01 14.03
N VAL A 288 -18.41 2.80 14.45
CA VAL A 288 -17.74 2.09 15.55
C VAL A 288 -17.22 0.78 15.00
N LEU A 289 -15.92 0.55 15.17
CA LEU A 289 -15.23 -0.67 14.80
C LEU A 289 -14.62 -1.32 16.03
N TRP A 290 -14.55 -2.64 16.03
CA TRP A 290 -14.00 -3.42 17.12
C TRP A 290 -12.71 -4.14 16.70
N ASP A 291 -11.71 -4.14 17.58
CA ASP A 291 -10.50 -4.94 17.41
C ASP A 291 -10.78 -6.41 17.76
N HIS A 292 -11.49 -7.12 16.89
CA HIS A 292 -11.90 -8.51 17.12
C HIS A 292 -10.71 -9.42 17.47
N ASN A 293 -9.52 -9.16 16.94
CA ASN A 293 -8.31 -9.90 17.29
C ASN A 293 -7.91 -9.67 18.75
N ALA A 294 -7.88 -8.42 19.20
CA ALA A 294 -7.53 -8.10 20.58
C ALA A 294 -8.60 -8.62 21.56
N LEU A 295 -9.88 -8.52 21.18
CA LEU A 295 -11.00 -9.04 21.96
C LEU A 295 -10.91 -10.57 22.11
N ALA A 296 -10.68 -11.29 21.00
CA ALA A 296 -10.52 -12.74 21.02
C ALA A 296 -9.27 -13.18 21.80
N LYS A 297 -8.13 -12.52 21.57
CA LYS A 297 -6.85 -12.79 22.27
C LYS A 297 -6.99 -12.67 23.79
N HIS A 298 -7.79 -11.71 24.26
CA HIS A 298 -7.94 -11.44 25.69
C HIS A 298 -9.24 -11.99 26.29
N GLY A 299 -10.05 -12.73 25.53
CA GLY A 299 -11.29 -13.36 25.99
C GLY A 299 -12.29 -12.37 26.57
N VAL A 300 -12.48 -11.21 25.92
CA VAL A 300 -13.40 -10.18 26.41
C VAL A 300 -14.85 -10.61 26.25
N ASP A 301 -15.63 -10.51 27.33
CA ASP A 301 -17.07 -10.72 27.31
C ASP A 301 -17.84 -9.43 27.01
N LEU A 302 -18.47 -9.37 25.84
CA LEU A 302 -19.28 -8.23 25.41
C LEU A 302 -20.65 -8.16 26.13
N GLN A 303 -21.06 -9.23 26.83
CA GLN A 303 -22.29 -9.25 27.63
C GLN A 303 -22.07 -8.75 29.06
N THR A 304 -20.88 -8.24 29.38
CA THR A 304 -20.59 -7.59 30.65
C THR A 304 -21.66 -6.55 30.97
N VAL A 305 -22.29 -6.70 32.14
CA VAL A 305 -23.28 -5.74 32.65
C VAL A 305 -22.55 -4.51 33.17
N VAL A 306 -22.95 -3.34 32.68
CA VAL A 306 -22.33 -2.06 33.00
C VAL A 306 -23.35 -1.08 33.57
N SER A 307 -22.85 -0.14 34.39
CA SER A 307 -23.66 0.92 34.97
C SER A 307 -22.94 2.26 34.92
N PHE A 308 -23.70 3.35 34.86
CA PHE A 308 -23.21 4.72 34.92
C PHE A 308 -24.12 5.54 35.83
N ALA A 309 -23.57 6.04 36.93
CA ALA A 309 -24.32 6.80 37.93
C ALA A 309 -24.91 8.10 37.33
N PRO A 310 -26.07 8.57 37.85
CA PRO A 310 -26.70 9.80 37.38
C PRO A 310 -25.75 11.00 37.42
N LYS A 311 -25.38 11.52 36.24
CA LYS A 311 -24.47 12.66 36.14
C LYS A 311 -24.64 13.42 34.83
N ARG A 312 -24.47 14.74 34.87
CA ARG A 312 -24.26 15.57 33.68
C ARG A 312 -22.82 15.42 33.18
N THR A 313 -22.63 14.85 32.01
CA THR A 313 -21.31 14.66 31.38
C THR A 313 -21.44 14.62 29.85
N PHE A 314 -20.38 14.34 29.11
CA PHE A 314 -20.39 14.18 27.65
C PHE A 314 -20.21 12.71 27.21
N TYR A 315 -20.63 12.36 26.00
CA TYR A 315 -20.64 10.97 25.49
C TYR A 315 -19.31 10.24 25.59
N LYS A 316 -18.18 10.89 25.26
CA LYS A 316 -16.87 10.24 25.39
C LYS A 316 -16.54 9.84 26.83
N SER A 317 -16.92 10.64 27.82
CA SER A 317 -16.74 10.29 29.24
C SER A 317 -17.63 9.11 29.66
N ILE A 318 -18.83 9.00 29.09
CA ILE A 318 -19.73 7.86 29.33
C ILE A 318 -19.12 6.61 28.71
N LEU A 319 -18.74 6.67 27.42
CA LEU A 319 -18.11 5.57 26.68
C LEU A 319 -16.86 5.04 27.40
N ASP A 320 -15.96 5.92 27.82
CA ASP A 320 -14.74 5.51 28.50
C ASP A 320 -15.01 4.82 29.83
N ASN A 321 -16.01 5.29 30.58
CA ASN A 321 -16.39 4.68 31.86
C ASN A 321 -17.02 3.29 31.67
N LEU A 322 -17.93 3.14 30.69
CA LEU A 322 -18.58 1.86 30.40
C LEU A 322 -17.57 0.84 29.85
N LEU A 323 -16.74 1.24 28.88
CA LEU A 323 -15.74 0.36 28.28
C LEU A 323 -14.70 -0.11 29.31
N LEU A 324 -14.30 0.76 30.24
CA LEU A 324 -13.35 0.42 31.30
C LEU A 324 -13.86 -0.72 32.19
N GLN A 325 -15.17 -0.78 32.47
CA GLN A 325 -15.79 -1.87 33.26
C GLN A 325 -15.64 -3.24 32.58
N ALA A 326 -15.48 -3.27 31.25
CA ALA A 326 -15.22 -4.47 30.46
C ALA A 326 -13.75 -4.62 30.02
N MET A 327 -12.82 -3.88 30.63
CA MET A 327 -11.38 -3.86 30.27
C MET A 327 -11.09 -3.42 28.83
N LEU A 328 -11.97 -2.59 28.28
CA LEU A 328 -11.90 -2.01 26.95
C LEU A 328 -11.60 -0.51 27.00
N ARG A 329 -11.19 0.05 25.86
CA ARG A 329 -11.01 1.47 25.65
C ARG A 329 -11.48 1.88 24.25
N SER A 330 -11.85 3.14 24.11
CA SER A 330 -12.12 3.76 22.81
C SER A 330 -10.96 4.64 22.37
N GLU A 331 -10.60 4.54 21.09
CA GLU A 331 -9.68 5.45 20.41
C GLU A 331 -10.43 6.15 19.29
N LEU A 332 -10.42 7.49 19.27
CA LEU A 332 -10.83 8.23 18.08
C LEU A 332 -9.73 8.06 17.03
N ARG A 333 -10.08 7.52 15.87
CA ARG A 333 -9.19 7.36 14.72
C ARG A 333 -9.78 8.04 13.51
N VAL A 334 -8.93 8.29 12.53
CA VAL A 334 -9.32 8.73 11.19
C VAL A 334 -8.88 7.72 10.16
N ASP A 335 -9.68 7.56 9.12
CA ASP A 335 -9.38 6.69 7.98
C ASP A 335 -8.40 7.36 6.99
N ASP A 336 -8.21 6.76 5.81
CA ASP A 336 -7.28 7.29 4.79
C ASP A 336 -7.79 8.61 4.15
N ALA A 337 -9.00 9.05 4.48
CA ALA A 337 -9.62 10.28 3.99
C ALA A 337 -9.96 11.26 5.14
N ASP A 338 -9.28 11.12 6.27
CA ASP A 338 -9.49 11.93 7.49
C ASP A 338 -10.92 11.80 8.09
N ARG A 339 -11.69 10.78 7.70
CA ARG A 339 -13.03 10.57 8.26
C ARG A 339 -12.93 9.90 9.62
N PRO A 340 -13.59 10.43 10.65
CA PRO A 340 -13.46 9.92 12.00
C PRO A 340 -14.29 8.64 12.20
N PHE A 341 -13.78 7.76 13.05
CA PHE A 341 -14.50 6.61 13.59
C PHE A 341 -13.96 6.26 14.98
N LEU A 342 -14.75 5.51 15.76
CA LEU A 342 -14.31 4.94 17.04
C LEU A 342 -13.72 3.56 16.82
N TRP A 343 -12.51 3.35 17.31
CA TRP A 343 -11.87 2.05 17.42
C TRP A 343 -11.93 1.56 18.87
N ILE A 344 -12.67 0.46 19.10
CA ILE A 344 -12.78 -0.16 20.41
C ILE A 344 -11.80 -1.33 20.50
N THR A 345 -10.91 -1.31 21.49
CA THR A 345 -9.90 -2.36 21.69
C THR A 345 -9.65 -2.59 23.18
N THR A 346 -8.84 -3.58 23.50
CA THR A 346 -8.51 -3.93 24.89
C THR A 346 -7.54 -2.94 25.51
N ILE A 347 -7.61 -2.76 26.83
CA ILE A 347 -6.60 -2.00 27.59
C ILE A 347 -5.29 -2.80 27.67
N LYS A 348 -5.38 -4.13 27.66
CA LYS A 348 -4.23 -5.05 27.65
C LYS A 348 -3.49 -4.96 26.30
N LYS A 349 -2.15 -4.98 26.35
CA LYS A 349 -1.27 -4.97 25.17
C LYS A 349 -1.01 -6.39 24.67
#